data_AF-A0A835V8K3-F1
#
_entry.id   AF-A0A835V8K3-F1
#
_cell.length_a   1.000
_cell.length_b   1.000
_cell.length_c   1.000
_cell.angle_alpha   90.00
_cell.angle_beta   90.00
_cell.angle_gamma   90.00
#
_symmetry.space_group_name_H-M   'P 1'
#
loop_
_entity.id
_entity.type
_entity.pdbx_description
1 polymer ?
#
loop_
_entity_poly.entity_id
_entity_poly.type
_entity_poly.pdbx_seq_one_letter_code
_entity_poly.pdbx_strand_id
1 'polypeptide(L)'
;MLDLKVCGGVFFLEIVATLSVAEVSTRRRWLLDAFEICCIAEFPSTAMRFIGLLSGSCCKYMPLLILDPDSVLLDLPLTLPSLLSSGSWSSIAESCVGKLWLCTERICAWATTSSTATKGSLQESNHIHESEATASSNLARVMHRTCVTLKDYLPLDKRLGLANIEVP
;
A
#
# COMPACT_ATOMS: atom_id res chain seq x y z
N MET A 1 25.19 -15.21 -10.83
CA MET A 1 24.40 -15.04 -9.59
C MET A 1 24.80 -13.74 -8.88
N LEU A 2 24.69 -12.66 -9.64
CA LEU A 2 24.64 -11.25 -9.28
C LEU A 2 23.59 -10.68 -10.26
N ASP A 3 22.92 -9.57 -9.98
CA ASP A 3 21.91 -8.93 -10.86
C ASP A 3 20.43 -9.36 -10.76
N LEU A 4 19.93 -9.61 -9.54
CA LEU A 4 18.50 -9.35 -9.27
C LEU A 4 18.30 -8.20 -8.26
N LYS A 5 19.22 -8.06 -7.30
CA LYS A 5 19.22 -6.95 -6.33
C LYS A 5 19.66 -5.62 -6.95
N VAL A 6 20.54 -5.66 -7.95
CA VAL A 6 21.05 -4.47 -8.68
C VAL A 6 19.99 -3.94 -9.65
N CYS A 7 19.31 -4.81 -10.38
CA CYS A 7 18.21 -4.43 -11.28
C CYS A 7 17.01 -3.82 -10.53
N GLY A 8 16.74 -4.28 -9.30
CA GLY A 8 15.73 -3.67 -8.43
C GLY A 8 16.03 -2.20 -8.16
N GLY A 9 17.26 -1.85 -7.78
CA GLY A 9 17.63 -0.45 -7.50
C GLY A 9 17.50 0.48 -8.72
N VAL A 10 17.88 0.00 -9.91
CA VAL A 10 17.80 0.80 -11.15
C VAL A 10 16.34 1.05 -11.57
N PHE A 11 15.48 0.04 -11.46
CA PHE A 11 14.04 0.17 -11.78
C PHE A 11 13.34 1.19 -10.87
N PHE A 12 13.66 1.17 -9.57
CA PHE A 12 13.10 2.12 -8.61
C PHE A 12 13.56 3.55 -8.88
N LEU A 13 14.82 3.76 -9.29
CA LEU A 13 15.34 5.08 -9.67
C LEU A 13 14.64 5.65 -10.91
N GLU A 14 14.39 4.82 -11.93
CA GLU A 14 13.66 5.25 -13.14
C GLU A 14 12.21 5.64 -12.83
N ILE A 15 11.52 4.85 -11.99
CA ILE A 15 10.18 5.19 -11.53
C ILE A 15 10.19 6.52 -10.79
N VAL A 16 11.15 6.74 -9.90
CA VAL A 16 11.25 7.99 -9.13
C VAL A 16 11.55 9.17 -10.03
N ALA A 17 12.46 9.02 -10.98
CA ALA A 17 12.76 10.07 -11.96
C ALA A 17 11.48 10.45 -12.72
N THR A 18 10.71 9.45 -13.14
CA THR A 18 9.41 9.64 -13.80
C THR A 18 8.39 10.32 -12.89
N LEU A 19 8.30 9.93 -11.61
CA LEU A 19 7.42 10.57 -10.61
C LEU A 19 7.80 12.03 -10.36
N SER A 20 9.10 12.35 -10.39
CA SER A 20 9.60 13.71 -10.11
C SER A 20 9.24 14.71 -11.21
N VAL A 21 9.15 14.26 -12.46
CA VAL A 21 8.79 15.10 -13.62
C VAL A 21 7.28 15.10 -13.91
N ALA A 22 6.53 14.16 -13.32
CA ALA A 22 5.10 14.02 -13.57
C ALA A 22 4.27 15.13 -12.91
N GLU A 23 3.26 15.61 -13.64
CA GLU A 23 2.25 16.52 -13.11
C GLU A 23 1.51 15.90 -11.92
N VAL A 24 1.04 16.75 -11.00
CA VAL A 24 0.30 16.31 -9.81
C VAL A 24 -0.99 15.60 -10.20
N SER A 25 -1.67 16.05 -11.26
CA SER A 25 -2.87 15.42 -11.83
C SER A 25 -2.63 13.95 -12.23
N THR A 26 -1.51 13.69 -12.90
CA THR A 26 -1.08 12.35 -13.34
C THR A 26 -0.72 11.48 -12.15
N ARG A 27 0.03 12.01 -11.18
CA ARG A 27 0.39 11.25 -9.97
C ARG A 27 -0.83 10.91 -9.11
N ARG A 28 -1.82 11.81 -9.02
CA ARG A 28 -3.10 11.51 -8.35
C ARG A 28 -3.81 10.32 -9.00
N ARG A 29 -3.84 10.27 -10.34
CA ARG A 29 -4.44 9.16 -11.08
C ARG A 29 -3.69 7.86 -10.81
N TRP A 30 -2.36 7.88 -10.92
CA TRP A 30 -1.53 6.72 -10.61
C TRP A 30 -1.72 6.21 -9.18
N LEU A 31 -1.91 7.09 -8.20
CA LEU A 31 -2.21 6.68 -6.83
C LEU A 31 -3.56 5.94 -6.74
N LEU A 32 -4.61 6.48 -7.38
CA LEU A 32 -5.93 5.86 -7.39
C LEU A 32 -5.95 4.52 -8.13
N ASP A 33 -5.24 4.44 -9.25
CA ASP A 33 -5.10 3.23 -10.06
C ASP A 33 -4.31 2.16 -9.28
N ALA A 34 -3.23 2.56 -8.60
CA ALA A 34 -2.44 1.64 -7.80
C ALA A 34 -3.23 1.05 -6.62
N PHE A 35 -4.09 1.85 -5.97
CA PHE A 35 -5.01 1.32 -4.96
C PHE A 35 -6.02 0.34 -5.55
N GLU A 36 -6.54 0.63 -6.75
CA GLU A 36 -7.48 -0.27 -7.41
C GLU A 36 -6.83 -1.60 -7.77
N ILE A 37 -5.63 -1.54 -8.35
CA ILE A 37 -4.79 -2.71 -8.63
C ILE A 37 -4.51 -3.46 -7.33
N CYS A 38 -4.12 -2.78 -6.25
CA CYS A 38 -3.85 -3.43 -4.95
C CYS A 38 -5.04 -4.25 -4.43
N CYS A 39 -6.26 -3.82 -4.71
CA CYS A 39 -7.48 -4.47 -4.24
C CYS A 39 -7.87 -5.69 -5.09
N ILE A 40 -7.31 -5.87 -6.29
CA ILE A 40 -7.63 -6.99 -7.21
C ILE A 40 -6.42 -7.88 -7.53
N ALA A 41 -5.20 -7.37 -7.38
CA ALA A 41 -3.99 -8.02 -7.82
C ALA A 41 -3.65 -9.28 -7.02
N GLU A 42 -3.01 -10.20 -7.72
CA GLU A 42 -2.47 -11.42 -7.15
C GLU A 42 -1.21 -11.16 -6.29
N PHE A 43 -0.49 -10.08 -6.60
CA PHE A 43 0.74 -9.63 -5.92
C PHE A 43 0.55 -8.21 -5.34
N PRO A 44 -0.27 -8.03 -4.29
CA PRO A 44 -0.60 -6.73 -3.74
C PRO A 44 0.64 -5.97 -3.23
N SER A 45 1.71 -6.66 -2.84
CA SER A 45 2.95 -6.03 -2.40
C SER A 45 3.57 -5.13 -3.47
N THR A 46 3.42 -5.47 -4.76
CA THR A 46 3.93 -4.67 -5.87
C THR A 46 3.21 -3.33 -5.96
N ALA A 47 1.87 -3.36 -5.89
CA ALA A 47 1.06 -2.16 -5.89
C ALA A 47 1.32 -1.30 -4.64
N MET A 48 1.43 -1.93 -3.47
CA MET A 48 1.76 -1.22 -2.22
C MET A 48 3.13 -0.55 -2.27
N ARG A 49 4.15 -1.18 -2.86
CA ARG A 49 5.48 -0.57 -3.02
C ARG A 49 5.40 0.67 -3.90
N PHE A 50 4.65 0.60 -4.99
CA PHE A 50 4.45 1.76 -5.87
C PHE A 50 3.69 2.90 -5.16
N ILE A 51 2.65 2.59 -4.38
CA ILE A 51 1.95 3.58 -3.54
C ILE A 51 2.90 4.24 -2.55
N GLY A 52 3.77 3.45 -1.90
CA GLY A 52 4.79 3.95 -0.98
C GLY A 52 5.81 4.85 -1.68
N LEU A 53 6.25 4.52 -2.91
CA LEU A 53 7.14 5.38 -3.68
C LEU A 53 6.48 6.71 -4.04
N LEU A 54 5.24 6.65 -4.49
CA LEU A 54 4.48 7.82 -4.91
C LEU A 54 4.25 8.76 -3.73
N SER A 55 3.88 8.23 -2.56
CA SER A 55 3.74 9.01 -1.33
C SER A 55 5.08 9.51 -0.79
N GLY A 56 6.13 8.68 -0.82
CA GLY A 56 7.48 9.04 -0.43
C GLY A 56 8.11 10.13 -1.32
N SER A 57 7.74 10.20 -2.60
CA SER A 57 8.25 11.22 -3.54
C SER A 57 7.92 12.66 -3.14
N CYS A 58 6.92 12.84 -2.28
CA CYS A 58 6.52 14.16 -1.78
C CYS A 58 7.12 14.49 -0.41
N CYS A 59 7.93 13.59 0.15
CA CYS A 59 8.65 13.78 1.41
C CYS A 59 10.08 14.26 1.15
N LYS A 60 10.62 15.16 2.00
CA LYS A 60 11.99 15.70 1.88
C LYS A 60 13.11 14.65 1.86
N TYR A 61 12.85 13.43 2.31
CA TYR A 61 13.81 12.33 2.39
C TYR A 61 13.80 11.38 1.17
N MET A 62 13.16 11.82 0.07
CA MET A 62 13.00 11.08 -1.19
C MET A 62 14.22 10.22 -1.63
N PRO A 63 15.50 10.66 -1.59
CA PRO A 63 16.62 9.84 -2.04
C PRO A 63 16.91 8.59 -1.18
N LEU A 64 16.51 8.60 0.10
CA LEU A 64 16.84 7.53 1.06
C LEU A 64 15.83 6.38 1.03
N LEU A 65 14.57 6.69 0.74
CA LEU A 65 13.47 5.71 0.70
C LEU A 65 13.59 4.76 -0.50
N ILE A 66 14.27 5.18 -1.57
CA ILE A 66 14.29 4.47 -2.86
C ILE A 66 15.28 3.28 -2.85
N LEU A 67 16.20 3.24 -1.89
CA LEU A 67 17.26 2.25 -1.83
C LEU A 67 16.78 0.87 -1.35
N ASP A 68 15.66 0.80 -0.63
CA ASP A 68 15.10 -0.47 -0.13
C ASP A 68 13.57 -0.54 -0.30
N PRO A 69 13.05 -1.42 -1.18
CA PRO A 69 11.62 -1.58 -1.45
C PRO A 69 10.76 -1.86 -0.22
N ASP A 70 11.32 -2.49 0.81
CA ASP A 70 10.56 -2.82 2.02
C ASP A 70 10.52 -1.63 3.00
N SER A 71 11.54 -0.78 3.04
CA SER A 71 11.51 0.49 3.78
C SER A 71 10.37 1.40 3.32
N VAL A 72 10.14 1.47 2.00
CA VAL A 72 9.05 2.23 1.37
C VAL A 72 7.68 1.80 1.88
N LEU A 73 7.49 0.49 2.11
CA LEU A 73 6.27 -0.06 2.67
C LEU A 73 6.12 0.30 4.15
N LEU A 74 7.19 0.17 4.92
CA LEU A 74 7.17 0.45 6.36
C LEU A 74 6.90 1.92 6.67
N ASP A 75 7.32 2.83 5.79
CA ASP A 75 7.11 4.28 5.93
C ASP A 75 5.75 4.76 5.37
N LEU A 76 4.99 3.89 4.69
CA LEU A 76 3.67 4.21 4.14
C LEU A 76 2.69 4.85 5.16
N PRO A 77 2.62 4.38 6.44
CA PRO A 77 1.78 5.02 7.46
C PRO A 77 2.17 6.46 7.81
N LEU A 78 3.36 6.91 7.40
CA LEU A 78 3.84 8.28 7.62
C LEU A 78 3.77 9.10 6.33
N THR A 79 4.20 8.54 5.21
CA THR A 79 4.30 9.25 3.93
C THR A 79 2.93 9.50 3.32
N LEU A 80 2.01 8.54 3.38
CA LEU A 80 0.69 8.68 2.75
C LEU A 80 -0.20 9.72 3.44
N PRO A 81 -0.32 9.78 4.78
CA PRO A 81 -1.05 10.87 5.43
C PRO A 81 -0.45 12.25 5.16
N SER A 82 0.87 12.35 5.13
CA SER A 82 1.55 13.61 4.79
C SER A 82 1.23 14.06 3.36
N LEU A 83 1.16 13.12 2.42
CA LEU A 83 0.76 13.39 1.04
C LEU A 83 -0.69 13.91 0.98
N LEU A 84 -1.63 13.17 1.57
CA LEU A 84 -3.06 13.47 1.51
C LEU A 84 -3.45 14.75 2.27
N SER A 85 -2.67 15.12 3.29
CA SER A 85 -2.85 16.38 4.03
C SER A 85 -2.44 17.61 3.23
N SER A 86 -1.66 17.45 2.15
CA SER A 86 -1.27 18.58 1.31
C SER A 86 -2.45 19.05 0.45
N GLY A 87 -2.63 20.36 0.31
CA GLY A 87 -3.81 20.95 -0.34
C GLY A 87 -4.01 20.52 -1.80
N SER A 88 -2.95 20.06 -2.46
CA SER A 88 -3.02 19.51 -3.81
C SER A 88 -3.37 18.02 -3.84
N TRP A 89 -3.78 17.38 -2.74
CA TRP A 89 -4.17 15.97 -2.72
C TRP A 89 -5.47 15.71 -1.97
N SER A 90 -5.99 16.72 -1.26
CA SER A 90 -7.25 16.65 -0.51
C SER A 90 -8.44 16.18 -1.35
N SER A 91 -8.52 16.56 -2.62
CA SER A 91 -9.64 16.21 -3.51
C SER A 91 -9.79 14.70 -3.76
N ILE A 92 -8.72 13.91 -3.58
CA ILE A 92 -8.75 12.45 -3.76
C ILE A 92 -8.60 11.69 -2.44
N ALA A 93 -8.39 12.38 -1.32
CA ALA A 93 -8.05 11.76 -0.04
C ALA A 93 -9.11 10.77 0.43
N GLU A 94 -10.39 11.15 0.38
CA GLU A 94 -11.50 10.26 0.79
C GLU A 94 -11.60 9.02 -0.10
N SER A 95 -11.45 9.18 -1.41
CA SER A 95 -11.48 8.06 -2.36
C SER A 95 -10.30 7.10 -2.13
N CYS A 96 -9.09 7.65 -1.94
CA CYS A 96 -7.90 6.86 -1.63
C CYS A 96 -8.07 6.07 -0.33
N VAL A 97 -8.54 6.72 0.73
CA VAL A 97 -8.73 6.07 2.04
C VAL A 97 -9.84 5.02 1.99
N GLY A 98 -10.88 5.25 1.19
CA GLY A 98 -11.92 4.25 0.91
C GLY A 98 -11.37 3.00 0.23
N LYS A 99 -10.52 3.15 -0.80
CA LYS A 99 -9.86 2.01 -1.47
C LYS A 99 -8.82 1.34 -0.56
N LEU A 100 -8.03 2.11 0.18
CA LEU A 100 -7.06 1.61 1.15
C LEU A 100 -7.75 0.68 2.18
N TRP A 101 -8.92 1.08 2.68
CA TRP A 101 -9.71 0.25 3.59
C TRP A 101 -10.08 -1.10 2.96
N LEU A 102 -10.65 -1.11 1.75
CA LEU A 102 -11.03 -2.35 1.05
C LEU A 102 -9.83 -3.28 0.83
N CYS A 103 -8.70 -2.70 0.44
CA CYS A 103 -7.46 -3.46 0.26
C CYS A 103 -6.95 -4.00 1.60
N THR A 104 -7.11 -3.26 2.70
CA THR A 104 -6.74 -3.70 4.06
C THR A 104 -7.59 -4.89 4.50
N GLU A 105 -8.91 -4.84 4.31
CA GLU A 105 -9.80 -5.97 4.62
C GLU A 105 -9.39 -7.23 3.87
N ARG A 106 -9.12 -7.11 2.55
CA ARG A 106 -8.66 -8.23 1.71
C ARG A 106 -7.34 -8.82 2.22
N ILE A 107 -6.34 -7.98 2.48
CA ILE A 107 -5.00 -8.44 2.90
C ILE A 107 -5.04 -9.05 4.30
N CYS A 108 -5.78 -8.46 5.25
CA CYS A 108 -5.95 -9.00 6.59
C CYS A 108 -6.69 -10.35 6.58
N ALA A 109 -7.79 -10.47 5.84
CA ALA A 109 -8.53 -11.72 5.71
C ALA A 109 -7.68 -12.84 5.07
N TRP A 110 -6.85 -12.48 4.09
CA TRP A 110 -5.93 -13.43 3.49
C TRP A 110 -4.78 -13.79 4.46
N ALA A 111 -4.22 -12.84 5.19
CA ALA A 111 -3.15 -13.10 6.15
C ALA A 111 -3.61 -14.03 7.30
N THR A 112 -4.84 -13.86 7.81
CA THR A 112 -5.41 -14.76 8.83
C THR A 112 -5.63 -16.17 8.28
N THR A 113 -6.19 -16.30 7.08
CA THR A 113 -6.39 -17.62 6.42
C THR A 113 -5.08 -18.31 6.05
N SER A 114 -4.01 -17.55 5.77
CA SER A 114 -2.67 -18.13 5.53
C SER A 114 -2.02 -18.66 6.81
N SER A 115 -2.33 -18.06 7.97
CA SER A 115 -1.77 -18.45 9.28
C SER A 115 -2.52 -19.62 9.93
N THR A 116 -3.82 -19.77 9.67
CA THR A 116 -4.61 -20.90 10.15
C THR A 116 -4.71 -21.94 9.04
N ALA A 117 -4.15 -23.14 9.21
CA ALA A 117 -4.11 -24.21 8.21
C ALA A 117 -5.48 -24.76 7.73
N THR A 118 -6.58 -24.02 7.91
CA THR A 118 -7.91 -24.34 7.42
C THR A 118 -8.04 -23.83 5.99
N LYS A 119 -7.60 -24.63 5.02
CA LYS A 119 -7.97 -24.51 3.60
C LYS A 119 -9.47 -24.84 3.44
N GLY A 120 -10.33 -24.00 4.00
CA GLY A 120 -11.79 -24.10 3.90
C GLY A 120 -12.31 -23.06 2.92
N SER A 121 -12.52 -23.47 1.67
CA SER A 121 -13.43 -22.89 0.66
C SER A 121 -14.01 -21.50 0.97
N LEU A 122 -13.23 -20.42 0.81
CA LEU A 122 -13.77 -19.06 0.70
C LEU A 122 -13.06 -18.26 -0.41
N GLN A 123 -13.77 -18.20 -1.54
CA GLN A 123 -13.76 -17.18 -2.60
C GLN A 123 -12.52 -17.01 -3.50
N GLU A 124 -12.68 -17.46 -4.76
CA GLU A 124 -11.85 -17.15 -5.93
C GLU A 124 -11.57 -15.63 -6.15
N SER A 125 -12.29 -14.73 -5.49
CA SER A 125 -12.12 -13.28 -5.65
C SER A 125 -10.98 -12.66 -4.83
N ASN A 126 -10.40 -13.39 -3.87
CA ASN A 126 -9.31 -12.93 -2.99
C ASN A 126 -7.98 -13.63 -3.26
N HIS A 127 -7.78 -14.16 -4.47
CA HIS A 127 -6.58 -14.91 -4.83
C HIS A 127 -5.33 -14.02 -4.72
N ILE A 128 -4.56 -14.18 -3.65
CA ILE A 128 -3.22 -13.64 -3.46
C ILE A 128 -2.26 -14.82 -3.57
N HIS A 129 -1.21 -14.65 -4.37
CA HIS A 129 -0.27 -15.73 -4.67
C HIS A 129 0.47 -16.20 -3.41
N GLU A 130 0.72 -17.51 -3.29
CA GLU A 130 1.32 -18.12 -2.09
C GLU A 130 2.73 -17.58 -1.76
N SER A 131 3.46 -17.06 -2.76
CA SER A 131 4.77 -16.42 -2.54
C SER A 131 4.70 -15.20 -1.60
N GLU A 132 3.55 -14.52 -1.55
CA GLU A 132 3.31 -13.39 -0.66
C GLU A 132 3.16 -13.83 0.80
N ALA A 133 2.93 -15.12 1.08
CA ALA A 133 2.58 -15.60 2.43
C ALA A 133 3.64 -15.24 3.47
N THR A 134 4.91 -15.19 3.03
CA THR A 134 6.05 -14.78 3.86
C THR A 134 5.99 -13.31 4.29
N ALA A 135 5.37 -12.44 3.49
CA ALA A 135 5.22 -11.00 3.75
C ALA A 135 3.83 -10.63 4.28
N SER A 136 2.89 -11.58 4.29
CA SER A 136 1.46 -11.38 4.60
C SER A 136 1.18 -10.58 5.87
N SER A 137 1.80 -10.97 6.99
CA SER A 137 1.64 -10.32 8.28
C SER A 137 2.19 -8.89 8.30
N ASN A 138 3.34 -8.67 7.65
CA ASN A 138 3.93 -7.34 7.52
C ASN A 138 3.07 -6.43 6.64
N LEU A 139 2.57 -6.92 5.50
CA LEU A 139 1.68 -6.17 4.61
C LEU A 139 0.36 -5.81 5.32
N ALA A 140 -0.26 -6.77 6.00
CA ALA A 140 -1.47 -6.54 6.79
C ALA A 140 -1.25 -5.47 7.87
N ARG A 141 -0.12 -5.56 8.60
CA ARG A 141 0.24 -4.60 9.65
C ARG A 141 0.50 -3.19 9.12
N VAL A 142 1.20 -3.08 7.99
CA VAL A 142 1.44 -1.79 7.32
C VAL A 142 0.12 -1.16 6.87
N MET A 143 -0.75 -1.93 6.21
CA MET A 143 -2.05 -1.46 5.73
C MET A 143 -2.95 -1.01 6.88
N HIS A 144 -3.02 -1.80 7.96
CA HIS A 144 -3.78 -1.45 9.15
C HIS A 144 -3.27 -0.17 9.81
N ARG A 145 -1.95 -0.05 10.04
CA ARG A 145 -1.35 1.18 10.59
C ARG A 145 -1.61 2.40 9.72
N THR A 146 -1.55 2.23 8.40
CA THR A 146 -1.85 3.30 7.44
C THR A 146 -3.33 3.72 7.53
N CYS A 147 -4.26 2.77 7.68
CA CYS A 147 -5.67 3.12 7.91
C CYS A 147 -5.89 3.82 9.26
N VAL A 148 -5.20 3.39 10.33
CA VAL A 148 -5.30 4.01 11.66
C VAL A 148 -4.82 5.46 11.65
N THR A 149 -3.74 5.76 10.92
CA THR A 149 -3.23 7.13 10.76
C THR A 149 -4.16 8.00 9.90
N LEU A 150 -4.91 7.40 8.98
CA LEU A 150 -5.89 8.06 8.12
C LEU A 150 -7.33 7.99 8.65
N LYS A 151 -7.54 7.60 9.91
CA LYS A 151 -8.87 7.37 10.50
C LYS A 151 -9.80 8.58 10.40
N ASP A 152 -9.26 9.79 10.34
CA ASP A 152 -10.06 11.02 10.28
C ASP A 152 -10.73 11.22 8.90
N TYR A 153 -10.24 10.54 7.86
CA TYR A 153 -10.85 10.49 6.52
C TYR A 153 -11.84 9.33 6.36
N LEU A 154 -11.97 8.44 7.35
CA LEU A 154 -12.89 7.30 7.30
C LEU A 154 -14.25 7.64 7.93
N PRO A 155 -15.36 7.15 7.37
CA PRO A 155 -16.67 7.23 8.02
C PRO A 155 -16.65 6.46 9.35
N LEU A 156 -17.55 6.87 10.27
CA LEU A 156 -17.57 6.38 11.65
C LEU A 156 -17.65 4.85 11.75
N ASP A 157 -18.45 4.20 10.90
CA ASP A 157 -18.61 2.74 10.88
C ASP A 157 -17.27 2.02 10.60
N LYS A 158 -16.47 2.55 9.68
CA LYS A 158 -15.15 1.99 9.35
C LYS A 158 -14.11 2.28 10.43
N ARG A 159 -14.24 3.40 11.14
CA ARG A 159 -13.39 3.72 12.30
C ARG A 159 -13.58 2.73 13.45
N LEU A 160 -14.82 2.27 13.67
CA LEU A 160 -15.12 1.21 14.62
C LEU A 160 -14.59 -0.14 14.11
N GLY A 161 -14.74 -0.41 12.81
CA GLY A 161 -14.17 -1.59 12.17
C GLY A 161 -12.66 -1.74 12.34
N LEU A 162 -11.89 -0.64 12.33
CA LEU A 162 -10.43 -0.67 12.54
C LEU A 162 -10.00 -1.32 13.87
N ALA A 163 -10.81 -1.18 14.92
CA ALA A 163 -10.55 -1.80 16.22
C ALA A 163 -10.87 -3.30 16.25
N ASN A 164 -11.65 -3.77 15.27
CA ASN A 164 -12.14 -5.15 15.20
C ASN A 164 -11.40 -5.99 14.14
N ILE A 165 -10.58 -5.38 13.29
CA ILE A 165 -9.69 -6.12 12.37
C ILE A 165 -8.59 -6.79 13.20
N GLU A 166 -8.58 -8.11 13.22
CA GLU A 166 -7.47 -8.90 13.77
C GLU A 166 -6.25 -8.74 12.88
N VAL A 167 -5.21 -8.07 13.40
CA VAL A 167 -3.91 -7.97 12.73
C VAL A 167 -3.03 -9.12 13.21
N PRO A 168 -2.51 -9.98 12.32
CA PRO A 168 -1.59 -11.06 12.68
C PRO A 168 -0.19 -10.58 13.11
#